data_AF-A0A3D5PFF9-F1
#
_entry.id   AF-A0A3D5PFF9-F1
#
_cell.length_a   1.000
_cell.length_b   1.000
_cell.length_c   1.000
_cell.angle_alpha   90.00
_cell.angle_beta   90.00
_cell.angle_gamma   90.00
#
_symmetry.space_group_name_H-M   'P 1'
#
loop_
_entity.id
_entity.type
_entity.pdbx_description
1 polymer ?
#
loop_
_entity_poly.entity_id
_entity_poly.type
_entity_poly.pdbx_seq_one_letter_code
_entity_poly.pdbx_strand_id
1 'polypeptide(L)' 'MKFNPGETAPKTGTYNVVDSNGKVMNTAEVKKGQTLPPTQSSKWHYEID' A
#
# COMPACT_ATOMS: atom_id res chain seq x y z
N MET A 1 -7.44 1.92 5.95
CA MET A 1 -6.30 2.28 6.83
C MET A 1 -5.10 2.69 5.97
N LYS A 2 -4.22 3.60 6.43
CA LYS A 2 -3.03 4.05 5.68
C LYS A 2 -1.77 3.31 6.15
N PHE A 3 -1.00 2.78 5.21
CA PHE A 3 0.24 2.07 5.47
C PHE A 3 1.39 2.59 4.63
N ASN A 4 2.59 2.61 5.19
CA ASN A 4 3.80 3.00 4.50
C ASN A 4 4.43 1.80 3.78
N PRO A 5 5.11 2.04 2.65
CA PRO A 5 6.00 1.03 2.06
C PRO A 5 6.98 0.51 3.12
N GLY A 6 7.22 -0.80 3.14
CA GLY A 6 8.09 -1.44 4.15
C GLY A 6 7.37 -1.87 5.44
N GLU A 7 6.12 -1.48 5.67
CA GLU A 7 5.34 -2.00 6.79
C GLU A 7 4.83 -3.43 6.52
N THR A 8 4.54 -4.19 7.58
CA THR A 8 3.96 -5.52 7.46
C THR A 8 2.46 -5.44 7.17
N ALA A 9 2.02 -6.11 6.11
CA ALA A 9 0.61 -6.18 5.72
C ALA A 9 -0.23 -6.85 6.83
N PRO A 10 -1.23 -6.15 7.41
CA PRO A 10 -2.04 -6.71 8.50
C PRO A 10 -3.02 -7.80 8.04
N LYS A 11 -3.36 -7.84 6.76
CA LYS A 11 -4.26 -8.83 6.15
C LYS A 11 -3.88 -9.12 4.71
N THR A 12 -4.39 -10.22 4.17
CA THR A 12 -4.26 -10.55 2.75
C THR A 12 -5.29 -9.75 1.95
N GLY A 13 -4.87 -9.16 0.84
CA GLY A 13 -5.80 -8.53 -0.09
C GLY A 13 -5.09 -7.62 -1.10
N THR A 14 -5.91 -6.89 -1.84
CA THR A 14 -5.46 -5.92 -2.84
C THR A 14 -5.40 -4.54 -2.20
N TYR A 15 -4.20 -4.00 -2.07
CA TYR A 15 -3.97 -2.67 -1.54
C TYR A 15 -3.93 -1.65 -2.67
N ASN A 16 -4.61 -0.51 -2.48
CA ASN A 16 -4.50 0.65 -3.35
C ASN A 16 -3.20 1.39 -3.05
N VAL A 17 -2.44 1.77 -4.08
CA VAL A 17 -1.32 2.71 -3.97
C VAL A 17 -1.84 4.10 -4.26
N VAL A 18 -1.81 4.97 -3.26
CA VAL A 18 -2.44 6.29 -3.30
C VAL A 18 -1.36 7.37 -3.28
N ASP A 19 -1.49 8.37 -4.15
CA ASP A 19 -0.57 9.52 -4.20
C ASP A 19 -0.87 10.54 -3.09
N SER A 20 -0.04 11.59 -3.01
CA SER A 20 -0.22 12.65 -2.01
C SER A 20 -1.50 13.48 -2.19
N ASN A 21 -2.15 13.38 -3.34
CA ASN A 21 -3.40 14.08 -3.64
C ASN A 21 -4.63 13.19 -3.39
N GLY A 22 -4.44 11.96 -2.90
CA GLY A 22 -5.52 11.01 -2.66
C GLY A 22 -5.95 10.22 -3.91
N LYS A 23 -5.22 10.32 -5.02
CA LYS A 23 -5.53 9.57 -6.24
C LYS A 23 -4.94 8.17 -6.17
N VAL A 24 -5.75 7.15 -6.51
CA VAL A 24 -5.26 5.78 -6.71
C VAL A 24 -4.44 5.72 -7.99
N MET A 25 -3.17 5.32 -7.85
CA MET A 25 -2.20 5.24 -8.94
C MET A 25 -1.98 3.81 -9.42
N ASN A 26 -2.10 2.83 -8.53
CA ASN A 26 -1.94 1.41 -8.83
C ASN A 26 -2.58 0.55 -7.72
N THR A 27 -2.52 -0.78 -7.88
CA THR A 27 -2.85 -1.75 -6.83
C THR A 27 -1.72 -2.77 -6.64
N ALA A 28 -1.69 -3.41 -5.46
CA ALA A 28 -0.77 -4.48 -5.16
C ALA A 28 -1.48 -5.59 -4.37
N GLU A 29 -1.41 -6.83 -4.85
CA GLU A 29 -1.84 -7.99 -4.07
C GLU A 29 -0.74 -8.40 -3.09
N VAL A 30 -1.08 -8.41 -1.80
CA VAL A 30 -0.15 -8.72 -0.72
C VAL A 30 -0.81 -9.68 0.26
N LYS A 31 -0.04 -10.64 0.79
CA LYS A 31 -0.51 -11.57 1.82
C LYS A 31 -0.22 -11.04 3.23
N LYS A 32 -1.08 -11.37 4.18
CA LYS A 32 -0.86 -11.08 5.61
C LYS A 32 0.56 -11.51 6.03
N GLY A 33 1.27 -10.63 6.72
CA GLY A 33 2.63 -10.89 7.20
C GLY A 33 3.73 -10.60 6.18
N GLN A 34 3.41 -10.35 4.90
CA GLN A 34 4.40 -9.86 3.94
C GLN A 34 4.68 -8.38 4.15
N THR A 35 5.88 -7.96 3.78
CA THR A 35 6.24 -6.54 3.72
C THR A 35 5.59 -5.88 2.51
N LEU A 36 4.98 -4.71 2.72
CA LEU A 36 4.43 -3.89 1.65
C LEU A 36 5.55 -3.44 0.70
N PRO A 37 5.40 -3.63 -0.62
CA PRO A 37 6.46 -3.33 -1.58
C PRO A 37 6.80 -1.83 -1.63
N PRO A 38 7.95 -1.45 -2.20
CA PRO A 38 8.26 -0.06 -2.45
C PRO A 38 7.29 0.55 -3.48
N THR A 39 6.97 1.83 -3.29
CA THR A 39 6.19 2.63 -4.23
C THR A 39 7.12 3.47 -5.12
N GLN A 40 6.58 4.03 -6.21
CA GLN A 40 7.35 4.88 -7.12
C GLN A 40 7.75 6.24 -6.50
N SER A 41 7.17 6.60 -5.36
CA SER A 41 7.44 7.86 -4.66
C SER A 41 7.29 7.69 -3.15
N SER A 42 8.20 8.30 -2.38
CA SER A 42 8.15 8.32 -0.92
C SER A 42 6.94 9.05 -0.33
N LYS A 43 6.21 9.80 -1.16
CA LYS A 43 4.96 10.49 -0.76
C LYS A 43 3.71 9.63 -0.91
N TRP A 44 3.84 8.43 -1.47
CA TRP A 44 2.73 7.53 -1.71
C TRP A 44 2.58 6.53 -0.58
N HIS A 45 1.36 6.03 -0.38
CA HIS A 45 1.04 5.08 0.68
C HIS A 45 0.08 4.00 0.18
N TYR A 46 -0.06 2.94 0.98
CA TYR A 46 -1.01 1.86 0.72
C TYR A 46 -2.29 2.05 1.52
N GLU A 47 -3.42 1.69 0.92
CA GLU A 47 -4.72 1.61 1.59
C GLU A 47 -5.41 0.28 1.30
N ILE A 48 -6.09 -0.26 2.32
CA ILE A 48 -7.00 -1.39 2.18
C ILE A 48 -8.21 -1.16 3.09
N ASP A 49 -9.38 -1.59 2.61
CA ASP A 49 -10.64 -1.67 3.35
C ASP A 49 -10.52 -2.73 4.43
#